data_AF-A0A1S1MR04-F1
#
_entry.id   AF-A0A1S1MR04-F1
#
_cell.length_a   1.000
_cell.length_b   1.000
_cell.length_c   1.000
_cell.angle_alpha   90.00
_cell.angle_beta   90.00
_cell.angle_gamma   90.00
#
_symmetry.space_group_name_H-M   'P 1'
#
loop_
_entity.id
_entity.type
_entity.pdbx_description
1 polymer ?
#
loop_
_entity_poly.entity_id
_entity_poly.type
_entity_poly.pdbx_seq_one_letter_code
_entity_poly.pdbx_strand_id
1 'polypeptide(L)'
;MRSWLLARLKASIKHEYDLKKLEVEHQKEIRLKGEIVAELLAEWIRKGGNLDYHQLNKLSFQAFVWLPKELAEELSSSLSHQTGAQDVRALIKNIRTYLQGEDDGFEARDVIVFNEPDPTGTSNPTTSWVSSWAEAKPKPFK
;
A
#
# COMPACT_ATOMS: atom_id res chain seq x y z
N MET A 1 23.16 -48.25 -10.13
CA MET A 1 23.30 -46.98 -10.88
C MET A 1 22.00 -46.18 -11.03
N ARG A 2 20.82 -46.79 -11.25
CA ARG A 2 19.56 -46.04 -11.45
C ARG A 2 19.04 -45.25 -10.22
N SER A 3 19.36 -45.67 -8.98
CA SER A 3 18.83 -45.01 -7.78
C SER A 3 19.38 -43.60 -7.54
N TRP A 4 20.67 -43.38 -7.83
CA TRP A 4 21.31 -42.06 -7.75
C TRP A 4 20.65 -41.06 -8.72
N LEU A 5 20.33 -41.51 -9.94
CA LEU A 5 19.69 -40.66 -10.94
C LEU A 5 18.27 -40.28 -10.52
N LEU A 6 17.50 -41.25 -10.02
CA LEU A 6 16.16 -41.00 -9.49
C LEU A 6 16.17 -40.08 -8.27
N ALA A 7 17.12 -40.26 -7.36
CA ALA A 7 17.28 -39.41 -6.19
C ALA A 7 17.62 -37.96 -6.59
N ARG A 8 18.56 -37.79 -7.53
CA ARG A 8 18.92 -36.47 -8.07
C ARG A 8 17.73 -35.80 -8.76
N LEU A 9 16.96 -36.54 -9.55
CA LEU A 9 15.81 -36.00 -10.27
C LEU A 9 14.69 -35.58 -9.31
N LYS A 10 14.39 -36.38 -8.29
CA LYS A 10 13.47 -36.00 -7.22
C LYS A 10 13.95 -34.77 -6.45
N ALA A 11 15.24 -34.68 -6.15
CA ALA A 11 15.81 -33.51 -5.46
C ALA A 11 15.72 -32.25 -6.32
N SER A 12 15.97 -32.34 -7.63
CA SER A 12 15.82 -31.23 -8.56
C SER A 12 14.37 -30.72 -8.64
N ILE A 13 13.41 -31.63 -8.80
CA ILE A 13 11.98 -31.28 -8.83
C ILE A 13 11.55 -30.64 -7.51
N LYS A 14 11.98 -31.22 -6.39
CA LYS A 14 11.68 -30.66 -5.06
C LYS A 14 12.26 -29.26 -4.91
N HIS A 15 13.51 -29.05 -5.32
CA HIS A 15 14.16 -27.74 -5.25
C HIS A 15 13.40 -26.69 -6.07
N GLU A 16 13.01 -27.01 -7.31
CA GLU A 16 12.18 -26.12 -8.12
C GLU A 16 10.84 -25.80 -7.47
N TYR A 17 10.21 -26.80 -6.84
CA TYR A 17 8.96 -26.59 -6.11
C TYR A 17 9.14 -25.70 -4.89
N ASP A 18 10.19 -25.93 -4.11
CA ASP A 18 10.52 -25.13 -2.92
C ASP A 18 10.79 -23.67 -3.29
N LEU A 19 11.50 -23.42 -4.40
CA LEU A 19 11.72 -22.07 -4.94
C LEU A 19 10.39 -21.40 -5.33
N LYS A 20 9.53 -22.09 -6.08
CA LYS A 20 8.21 -21.56 -6.46
C LYS A 20 7.33 -21.29 -5.25
N LYS A 21 7.43 -22.14 -4.22
CA LYS A 21 6.69 -21.93 -2.97
C LYS A 21 7.17 -20.68 -2.24
N LEU A 22 8.49 -20.48 -2.12
CA LEU A 22 9.06 -19.27 -1.53
C LEU A 22 8.61 -18.01 -2.27
N GLU A 23 8.61 -18.04 -3.60
CA GLU A 23 8.12 -16.94 -4.41
C GLU A 23 6.64 -16.62 -4.11
N VAL A 24 5.78 -17.64 -4.06
CA VAL A 24 4.36 -17.45 -3.75
C VAL A 24 4.15 -16.87 -2.34
N GLU A 25 4.90 -17.33 -1.35
CA GLU A 25 4.82 -16.79 0.01
C GLU A 25 5.30 -15.33 0.08
N HIS A 26 6.39 -15.01 -0.64
CA HIS A 26 6.88 -13.64 -0.74
C HIS A 26 5.84 -12.70 -1.37
N GLN A 27 5.20 -13.11 -2.47
CA GLN A 27 4.14 -12.34 -3.12
C GLN A 27 2.92 -12.14 -2.21
N LYS A 28 2.57 -13.12 -1.38
CA LYS A 28 1.50 -12.95 -0.37
C LYS A 28 1.89 -11.94 0.69
N GLU A 29 3.13 -12.00 1.17
CA GLU A 29 3.64 -11.08 2.19
C GLU A 29 3.61 -9.63 1.68
N ILE A 30 4.06 -9.39 0.44
CA ILE A 30 4.00 -8.09 -0.23
C ILE A 30 2.55 -7.55 -0.24
N ARG A 31 1.58 -8.39 -0.60
CA ARG A 31 0.16 -7.99 -0.65
C ARG A 31 -0.38 -7.62 0.72
N LEU A 32 -0.10 -8.42 1.74
CA LEU A 32 -0.56 -8.16 3.11
C LEU A 32 0.06 -6.88 3.69
N LYS A 33 1.36 -6.66 3.44
CA LYS A 33 2.05 -5.43 3.84
C LYS A 33 1.46 -4.20 3.16
N GLY A 34 1.19 -4.30 1.85
CA GLY A 34 0.55 -3.24 1.07
C GLY A 34 -0.87 -2.93 1.55
N GLU A 35 -1.64 -3.96 1.91
CA GLU A 35 -3.00 -3.82 2.46
C GLU A 35 -3.01 -3.00 3.76
N ILE A 36 -2.12 -3.32 4.70
CA ILE A 36 -2.00 -2.60 5.98
C ILE A 36 -1.73 -1.11 5.77
N VAL A 37 -0.80 -0.77 4.87
CA VAL A 37 -0.45 0.64 4.58
C VAL A 37 -1.60 1.35 3.90
N ALA A 38 -2.27 0.70 2.94
CA ALA A 38 -3.42 1.29 2.26
C ALA A 38 -4.57 1.57 3.24
N GLU A 39 -4.87 0.62 4.14
CA GLU A 39 -5.89 0.78 5.17
C GLU A 39 -5.54 1.91 6.14
N LEU A 40 -4.28 1.99 6.58
CA LEU A 40 -3.78 3.05 7.46
C LEU A 40 -3.98 4.43 6.85
N LEU A 41 -3.53 4.61 5.61
CA LEU A 41 -3.63 5.89 4.90
C LEU A 41 -5.10 6.25 4.61
N ALA A 42 -5.95 5.27 4.30
CA ALA A 42 -7.37 5.50 4.06
C ALA A 42 -8.11 5.95 5.34
N GLU A 43 -7.87 5.30 6.47
CA GLU A 43 -8.44 5.71 7.76
C GLU A 43 -7.91 7.09 8.20
N TRP A 44 -6.64 7.39 7.89
CA TRP A 44 -6.01 8.66 8.24
C TRP A 44 -6.58 9.86 7.47
N ILE A 45 -6.85 9.73 6.17
CA ILE A 45 -7.37 10.85 5.35
C ILE A 45 -8.86 11.11 5.55
N ARG A 46 -9.57 10.27 6.30
CA ARG A 46 -11.01 10.37 6.53
C ARG A 46 -11.34 11.66 7.29
N LYS A 47 -12.22 12.50 6.72
CA LYS A 47 -12.59 13.82 7.30
C LYS A 47 -13.91 13.79 8.07
N GLY A 48 -14.84 12.91 7.68
CA GLY A 48 -16.25 12.95 8.11
C GLY A 48 -16.70 11.89 9.12
N GLY A 49 -15.81 11.23 9.86
CA GLY A 49 -16.17 10.11 10.75
C GLY A 49 -15.51 10.13 12.13
N ASN A 50 -16.05 9.35 13.06
CA ASN A 50 -15.41 9.07 14.36
C ASN A 50 -14.12 8.28 14.09
N LEU A 51 -12.95 8.91 14.21
CA LEU A 51 -11.65 8.26 14.00
C LEU A 51 -11.47 7.13 15.03
N ASP A 52 -11.28 5.89 14.57
CA ASP A 52 -10.91 4.80 15.46
C ASP A 52 -9.40 4.85 15.71
N TYR A 53 -9.02 5.58 16.76
CA TYR A 53 -7.61 5.72 17.18
C TYR A 53 -6.97 4.36 17.51
N HIS A 54 -7.73 3.38 17.99
CA HIS A 54 -7.18 2.06 18.27
C HIS A 54 -6.80 1.35 16.97
N GLN A 55 -7.66 1.42 15.95
CA GLN A 55 -7.37 0.87 14.63
C GLN A 55 -6.18 1.58 13.97
N LEU A 56 -6.13 2.93 14.01
CA LEU A 56 -4.99 3.70 13.49
C LEU A 56 -3.67 3.32 14.16
N ASN A 57 -3.65 3.21 15.49
CA ASN A 57 -2.45 2.81 16.23
C ASN A 57 -2.03 1.38 15.87
N LYS A 58 -2.98 0.45 15.81
CA LYS A 58 -2.72 -0.94 15.41
C LYS A 58 -2.06 -1.00 14.03
N LEU A 59 -2.66 -0.33 13.03
CA LEU A 59 -2.14 -0.31 11.66
C LEU A 59 -0.77 0.38 11.57
N SER A 60 -0.59 1.49 12.30
CA SER A 60 0.68 2.21 12.36
C SER A 60 1.80 1.34 12.94
N PHE A 61 1.53 0.66 14.05
CA PHE A 61 2.51 -0.24 14.67
C PHE A 61 2.82 -1.43 13.78
N GLN A 62 1.81 -2.02 13.13
CA GLN A 62 2.04 -3.10 12.17
C GLN A 62 2.94 -2.65 11.03
N ALA A 63 2.72 -1.46 10.47
CA ALA A 63 3.56 -0.88 9.43
C ALA A 63 5.01 -0.66 9.93
N PHE A 64 5.18 0.03 11.06
CA PHE A 64 6.52 0.39 11.58
C PHE A 64 7.40 -0.81 11.98
N VAL A 65 6.82 -2.00 12.22
CA VAL A 65 7.60 -3.21 12.55
C VAL A 65 8.40 -3.73 11.37
N TRP A 66 7.87 -3.63 10.14
CA TRP A 66 8.50 -4.21 8.95
C TRP A 66 9.00 -3.17 7.94
N LEU A 67 8.59 -1.91 8.06
CA LEU A 67 9.10 -0.83 7.22
C LEU A 67 10.57 -0.53 7.56
N PRO A 68 11.40 -0.25 6.54
CA PRO A 68 12.76 0.23 6.76
C PRO A 68 12.71 1.62 7.40
N LYS A 69 13.79 1.96 8.11
CA LYS A 69 13.86 3.17 8.93
C LYS A 69 13.48 4.43 8.15
N GLU A 70 14.01 4.57 6.94
CA GLU A 70 13.83 5.76 6.09
C GLU A 70 12.35 5.97 5.76
N LEU A 71 11.65 4.90 5.34
CA LEU A 71 10.23 4.98 5.01
C LEU A 71 9.34 5.09 6.26
N ALA A 72 9.76 4.50 7.39
CA ALA A 72 9.06 4.66 8.66
C ALA A 72 9.11 6.10 9.17
N GLU A 73 10.24 6.79 9.00
CA GLU A 73 10.40 8.21 9.30
C GLU A 73 9.52 9.06 8.38
N GLU A 74 9.53 8.82 7.07
CA GLU A 74 8.64 9.51 6.12
C GLU A 74 7.17 9.34 6.47
N LEU A 75 6.74 8.10 6.76
CA LEU A 75 5.37 7.79 7.15
C LEU A 75 4.99 8.49 8.45
N SER A 76 5.89 8.49 9.44
CA SER A 76 5.67 9.17 10.72
C SER A 76 5.54 10.70 10.56
N SER A 77 6.39 11.32 9.73
CA SER A 77 6.30 12.75 9.43
C SER A 77 4.97 13.13 8.78
N SER A 78 4.47 12.31 7.84
CA SER A 78 3.18 12.57 7.19
C SER A 78 1.97 12.31 8.09
N LEU A 79 2.02 11.28 8.95
CA LEU A 79 0.97 11.01 9.95
C LEU A 79 0.94 12.06 11.08
N SER A 80 2.04 12.78 11.32
CA SER A 80 2.11 13.82 12.35
C SER A 80 1.87 15.24 11.82
N HIS A 81 1.51 15.38 10.54
CA HIS A 81 1.35 16.68 9.86
C HIS A 81 2.56 17.62 10.03
N GLN A 82 3.78 17.08 10.05
CA GLN A 82 4.98 17.90 10.13
C GLN A 82 5.09 18.82 8.92
N THR A 83 5.62 20.03 9.14
CA THR A 83 5.87 21.00 8.07
C THR A 83 6.89 20.42 7.07
N GLY A 84 6.49 20.27 5.81
CA GLY A 84 7.33 19.68 4.76
C GLY A 84 7.21 18.15 4.64
N ALA A 85 6.26 17.52 5.33
CA ALA A 85 5.98 16.11 5.16
C ALA A 85 5.57 15.77 3.72
N GLN A 86 5.92 14.56 3.28
CA GLN A 86 5.59 14.09 1.94
C GLN A 86 4.08 13.93 1.77
N ASP A 87 3.61 14.23 0.56
CA ASP A 87 2.23 13.95 0.14
C ASP A 87 1.95 12.44 0.24
N VAL A 88 0.71 12.08 0.58
CA VAL A 88 0.24 10.69 0.71
C VAL A 88 0.54 9.89 -0.57
N ARG A 89 0.50 10.55 -1.72
CA ARG A 89 0.82 9.98 -3.02
C ARG A 89 2.28 9.56 -3.17
N ALA A 90 3.19 10.41 -2.69
CA ALA A 90 4.62 10.13 -2.71
C ALA A 90 4.95 8.95 -1.79
N LEU A 91 4.32 8.91 -0.61
CA LEU A 91 4.41 7.77 0.31
C LEU A 91 3.94 6.46 -0.33
N ILE A 92 2.79 6.46 -0.99
CA ILE A 92 2.27 5.26 -1.69
C ILE A 92 3.25 4.81 -2.77
N LYS A 93 3.83 5.74 -3.55
CA LYS A 93 4.88 5.42 -4.54
C LYS A 93 6.08 4.77 -3.87
N ASN A 94 6.68 5.42 -2.87
CA ASN A 94 7.92 4.96 -2.24
C ASN A 94 7.74 3.58 -1.58
N ILE A 95 6.63 3.38 -0.88
CA ILE A 95 6.32 2.10 -0.23
C ILE A 95 6.06 1.00 -1.28
N ARG A 96 5.37 1.32 -2.38
CA ARG A 96 5.18 0.38 -3.50
C ARG A 96 6.52 -0.04 -4.10
N THR A 97 7.39 0.91 -4.42
CA THR A 97 8.71 0.63 -5.00
C THR A 97 9.55 -0.24 -4.06
N TYR A 98 9.52 0.04 -2.75
CA TYR A 98 10.19 -0.80 -1.76
C TYR A 98 9.63 -2.22 -1.69
N LEU A 99 8.31 -2.37 -1.68
CA LEU A 99 7.65 -3.66 -1.61
C LEU A 99 7.85 -4.51 -2.87
N GLN A 100 7.92 -3.87 -4.05
CA GLN A 100 8.15 -4.55 -5.33
C GLN A 100 9.64 -4.83 -5.58
N GLY A 101 10.55 -4.12 -4.90
CA GLY A 101 12.00 -4.26 -5.06
C GLY A 101 12.54 -3.66 -6.36
N GLU A 102 11.69 -3.09 -7.21
CA GLU A 102 12.03 -2.43 -8.46
C GLU A 102 11.14 -1.20 -8.69
N ASP A 103 11.66 -0.24 -9.46
CA ASP A 103 10.90 0.92 -9.93
C ASP A 103 10.30 0.59 -11.30
N ASP A 104 8.98 0.44 -11.35
CA ASP A 104 8.20 0.12 -12.55
C ASP A 104 7.75 1.37 -13.32
N GLY A 105 8.25 2.56 -12.95
CA GLY A 105 7.87 3.83 -13.54
C GLY A 105 6.52 4.37 -13.04
N PHE A 106 5.97 3.80 -11.98
CA PHE A 106 4.76 4.32 -11.35
C PHE A 106 5.02 5.68 -10.69
N GLU A 107 4.24 6.70 -11.06
CA GLU A 107 4.43 8.04 -10.52
C GLU A 107 3.39 8.40 -9.45
N ALA A 108 3.79 9.25 -8.50
CA ALA A 108 2.90 9.71 -7.43
C ALA A 108 1.62 10.37 -7.98
N ARG A 109 1.72 11.03 -9.13
CA ARG A 109 0.57 11.65 -9.83
C ARG A 109 -0.49 10.65 -10.31
N ASP A 110 -0.14 9.37 -10.46
CA ASP A 110 -1.01 8.30 -10.93
C ASP A 110 -1.86 7.72 -9.78
N VAL A 111 -1.46 7.97 -8.53
CA VAL A 111 -2.29 7.68 -7.36
C VAL A 111 -3.58 8.49 -7.45
N ILE A 112 -4.71 7.93 -7.02
CA ILE A 112 -6.00 8.61 -6.95
C ILE A 112 -6.37 8.75 -5.47
N VAL A 113 -6.61 9.98 -5.01
CA VAL A 113 -7.11 10.26 -3.67
C VAL A 113 -8.46 10.98 -3.80
N PHE A 114 -9.49 10.41 -3.19
CA PHE A 114 -10.82 11.01 -3.16
C PHE A 114 -10.94 11.94 -1.96
N ASN A 115 -11.42 13.16 -2.19
CA ASN A 115 -11.74 14.08 -1.11
C ASN A 115 -13.18 13.88 -0.67
N GLU A 116 -13.39 13.61 0.62
CA GLU A 116 -14.73 13.62 1.22
C GLU A 116 -15.33 15.05 1.15
N PRO A 117 -16.62 15.17 0.81
CA PRO A 117 -17.29 16.47 0.83
C PRO A 117 -17.41 16.98 2.27
N ASP A 118 -17.17 18.28 2.46
CA ASP A 118 -17.26 18.94 3.76
C ASP A 118 -18.71 18.89 4.30
N PRO A 119 -18.96 18.34 5.50
CA PRO A 119 -20.30 18.29 6.07
C PRO A 119 -20.85 19.68 6.47
N THR A 120 -20.03 20.73 6.51
CA THR A 120 -20.41 22.07 7.01
C THR A 120 -20.49 23.16 5.93
N GLY A 121 -20.18 22.83 4.67
CA GLY A 121 -20.21 23.77 3.55
C GLY A 121 -21.64 24.10 3.06
N THR A 122 -22.00 25.38 3.05
CA THR A 122 -23.32 25.94 2.64
C THR A 122 -23.61 25.86 1.14
N SER A 123 -22.88 25.05 0.39
CA SER A 123 -23.08 24.82 -1.04
C SER A 123 -22.97 23.33 -1.30
N ASN A 124 -24.09 22.68 -1.60
CA ASN A 124 -24.17 21.26 -1.97
C ASN A 124 -22.99 20.83 -2.87
N PRO A 125 -22.09 19.95 -2.42
CA PRO A 125 -21.19 19.26 -3.33
C PRO A 125 -21.58 17.79 -3.30
N THR A 126 -22.55 17.39 -4.12
CA THR A 126 -22.86 15.98 -4.38
C THR A 126 -21.76 15.30 -5.21
N THR A 127 -20.54 15.85 -5.21
CA THR A 127 -19.45 15.51 -6.13
C THR A 127 -18.15 15.41 -5.35
N SER A 128 -17.63 14.18 -5.26
CA SER A 128 -16.27 13.91 -4.83
C SER A 128 -15.29 14.46 -5.87
N TRP A 129 -14.36 15.31 -5.47
CA TRP A 129 -13.30 15.81 -6.35
C TRP A 129 -12.12 14.83 -6.34
N VAL A 130 -11.63 14.50 -7.54
CA VAL A 130 -10.44 13.68 -7.76
C VAL A 130 -9.34 14.60 -8.29
N SER A 131 -8.19 14.61 -7.63
CA SER A 131 -6.96 15.09 -8.25
C SER A 131 -6.14 13.87 -8.65
N SER A 132 -5.90 13.65 -9.93
CA SER A 132 -4.98 12.66 -10.48
C SER A 132 -4.87 12.91 -11.99
N TRP A 133 -3.76 12.51 -12.61
CA TRP A 133 -3.70 12.39 -14.08
C TRP A 133 -4.17 11.02 -14.58
N ALA A 134 -4.51 10.10 -13.68
CA ALA A 134 -5.20 8.87 -14.03
C ALA A 134 -6.67 9.17 -14.36
N GLU A 135 -7.12 8.76 -15.55
CA GLU A 135 -8.52 8.87 -15.96
C GLU A 135 -9.40 7.96 -15.09
N ALA A 136 -10.10 8.54 -14.11
CA ALA A 136 -11.14 7.85 -13.37
C ALA A 136 -12.42 7.77 -14.22
N LYS A 137 -12.98 6.57 -14.42
CA LYS A 137 -14.26 6.41 -15.12
C LYS A 137 -15.35 7.23 -14.41
N PRO A 138 -16.16 8.02 -15.12
CA PRO A 138 -17.23 8.80 -14.51
C PRO A 138 -18.23 7.87 -13.82
N LYS A 139 -18.73 8.31 -12.66
CA LYS A 139 -19.74 7.57 -11.87
C LYS A 139 -20.98 7.32 -12.75
N PRO A 140 -21.52 6.10 -12.83
CA PRO A 140 -22.77 5.87 -13.54
C PRO A 140 -23.88 6.69 -12.88
N PHE A 141 -24.58 7.50 -13.68
CA PHE A 141 -25.79 8.17 -13.24
C PHE A 141 -26.84 7.09 -12.90
N LYS A 142 -27.40 7.16 -11.70
CA LYS A 142 -28.61 6.40 -11.33
C LYS A 142 -29.84 7.13 -11.86
#